data_AF-A0A922L5A0-F1
#
_entry.id   AF-A0A922L5A0-F1
#
_cell.length_a   1.000
_cell.length_b   1.000
_cell.length_c   1.000
_cell.angle_alpha   90.00
_cell.angle_beta   90.00
_cell.angle_gamma   90.00
#
_symmetry.space_group_name_H-M   'P 1'
#
loop_
_entity.id
_entity.type
_entity.pdbx_description
1 polymer ?
#
loop_
_entity_poly.entity_id
_entity_poly.type
_entity_poly.pdbx_seq_one_letter_code
_entity_poly.pdbx_strand_id
1 'polypeptide(L)'
;MTEFHLNRYQSPLSMRYASDEMNYNFSDLKKFSTWRRLWIILAKAEKELGIDITDEQIQEMENNHDNIDFELAVEEEKKTRHDVMAHVIEFCHKCPSATKIIHLGATSCFVGDNTDLICIRDGFDILLPKVARCISRISKFAEQYHYLPTLGFTHFQPAQMVTVGKRACLWLQDLLISLRNMERAKDNLAFRGCKGTTGTQASFMQLFNGDEEKVKKLDQRVTEMAGFRRSYPVTGQTYSRLVDAEVLMSLSLLGSAIHKICTDIRLLANRKEIEEPFENTQIGSSAMPYKRNPMRSERCCSLARHLITLSADAFNTASVQWLERTLDDSANRRISIAEAFLTADIILNTMQNIFEGTVVYPAVINKHIKEELPFMATENIIVAMVKKGGNRQECHEKIRVLSHQAAEQVKRLGLPNDLIERIRKDSYFNSIHNELDGLLDPKTFIGRAPNQVLEFLRDEVTPVLNQYKSYLNSKAVVNV
;
A
#
# COMPACT_ATOMS: atom_id res chain seq x y z
N MET A 1 -6.27 28.90 -10.68
CA MET A 1 -6.19 27.60 -11.38
C MET A 1 -5.43 27.83 -12.67
N THR A 2 -4.12 27.73 -12.56
CA THR A 2 -3.09 28.21 -13.49
C THR A 2 -3.13 27.46 -14.82
N GLU A 3 -2.84 28.17 -15.90
CA GLU A 3 -2.44 27.62 -17.19
C GLU A 3 -1.52 26.41 -16.96
N PHE A 4 -1.96 25.24 -17.42
CA PHE A 4 -1.08 24.08 -17.46
C PHE A 4 0.13 24.45 -18.32
N HIS A 5 1.33 24.54 -17.72
CA HIS A 5 2.58 24.62 -18.47
C HIS A 5 2.84 23.27 -19.15
N LEU A 6 2.08 22.95 -20.20
CA LEU A 6 2.19 21.74 -21.02
C LEU A 6 3.56 21.64 -21.73
N ASN A 7 4.36 22.71 -21.68
CA ASN A 7 5.73 22.76 -22.20
C ASN A 7 6.80 22.32 -21.18
N ARG A 8 6.41 21.83 -19.99
CA ARG A 8 7.32 21.31 -18.97
C ARG A 8 6.93 19.91 -18.53
N TYR A 9 7.91 19.13 -18.08
CA TYR A 9 7.66 17.83 -17.47
C TYR A 9 6.76 18.00 -16.24
N GLN A 10 5.76 17.13 -16.14
CA GLN A 10 4.89 17.03 -14.98
C GLN A 10 4.89 15.59 -14.50
N SER A 11 4.97 15.39 -13.18
CA SER A 11 4.92 14.05 -12.63
C SER A 11 3.56 13.41 -12.95
N PRO A 12 3.52 12.21 -13.55
CA PRO A 12 2.26 11.53 -13.82
C PRO A 12 1.56 11.11 -12.52
N LEU A 13 2.29 11.01 -11.40
CA LEU A 13 1.72 10.67 -10.10
C LEU A 13 0.70 11.73 -9.67
N SER A 14 1.07 13.01 -9.74
CA SER A 14 0.21 14.11 -9.30
C SER A 14 -0.88 14.46 -10.31
N MET A 15 -0.54 14.46 -11.62
CA MET A 15 -1.44 14.97 -12.66
C MET A 15 -2.47 13.97 -13.15
N ARG A 16 -2.18 12.67 -13.05
CA ARG A 16 -2.94 11.65 -13.76
C ARG A 16 -3.59 10.63 -12.84
N TYR A 17 -2.95 10.30 -11.74
CA TYR A 17 -3.27 9.07 -11.03
C TYR A 17 -3.70 9.26 -9.58
N ALA A 18 -2.97 10.04 -8.78
CA ALA A 18 -3.23 10.14 -7.34
C ALA A 18 -4.55 10.87 -7.06
N SER A 19 -5.15 10.58 -5.91
CA SER A 19 -6.35 11.25 -5.44
C SER A 19 -6.08 12.71 -5.04
N ASP A 20 -7.10 13.56 -5.14
CA ASP A 20 -7.00 14.97 -4.80
C ASP A 20 -6.58 15.20 -3.33
N GLU A 21 -7.05 14.35 -2.41
CA GLU A 21 -6.69 14.41 -1.00
C GLU A 21 -5.18 14.15 -0.77
N MET A 22 -4.60 13.16 -1.46
CA MET A 22 -3.17 12.86 -1.34
C MET A 22 -2.32 13.92 -2.06
N ASN A 23 -2.77 14.39 -3.22
CA ASN A 23 -2.15 15.51 -3.93
C ASN A 23 -2.12 16.78 -3.07
N TYR A 24 -3.25 17.15 -2.46
CA TYR A 24 -3.32 18.28 -1.55
C TYR A 24 -2.39 18.09 -0.35
N ASN A 25 -2.32 16.90 0.24
CA ASN A 25 -1.48 16.62 1.41
C ASN A 25 0.02 16.91 1.18
N PHE A 26 0.51 16.76 -0.05
CA PHE A 26 1.89 17.08 -0.45
C PHE A 26 2.01 18.34 -1.32
N SER A 27 0.98 19.17 -1.36
CA SER A 27 1.00 20.44 -2.11
C SER A 27 1.74 21.54 -1.35
N ASP A 28 2.26 22.52 -2.09
CA ASP A 28 2.86 23.73 -1.51
C ASP A 28 1.84 24.49 -0.65
N LEU A 29 0.57 24.54 -1.06
CA LEU A 29 -0.49 25.18 -0.26
C LEU A 29 -0.63 24.53 1.11
N LYS A 30 -0.70 23.19 1.18
CA LYS A 30 -0.72 22.46 2.46
C LYS A 30 0.56 22.69 3.26
N LYS A 31 1.72 22.66 2.61
CA LYS A 31 3.03 22.85 3.26
C LYS A 31 3.11 24.22 3.96
N PHE A 32 2.87 25.30 3.22
CA PHE A 32 3.07 26.66 3.72
C PHE A 32 1.93 27.15 4.62
N SER A 33 0.69 26.70 4.41
CA SER A 33 -0.38 26.90 5.42
C SER A 33 -0.02 26.18 6.72
N THR A 34 0.53 24.96 6.66
CA THR A 34 1.00 24.26 7.86
C THR A 34 2.17 24.97 8.54
N TRP A 35 3.10 25.61 7.80
CA TRP A 35 4.13 26.47 8.39
C TRP A 35 3.52 27.61 9.20
N ARG A 36 2.54 28.31 8.63
CA ARG A 36 1.79 29.37 9.34
C ARG A 36 1.07 28.83 10.57
N ARG A 37 0.43 27.67 10.48
CA ARG A 37 -0.19 27.00 11.63
C ARG A 37 0.82 26.71 12.74
N LEU A 38 2.01 26.24 12.39
CA LEU A 38 3.07 25.96 13.36
C LEU A 38 3.59 27.25 14.01
N TRP A 39 3.75 28.34 13.27
CA TRP A 39 4.08 29.64 13.88
C TRP A 39 2.98 30.16 14.80
N ILE A 40 1.70 29.98 14.45
CA ILE A 40 0.57 30.32 15.32
C ILE A 40 0.60 29.49 16.60
N ILE A 41 0.82 28.17 16.49
CA ILE A 41 0.96 27.26 17.63
C ILE A 41 2.12 27.69 18.53
N LEU A 42 3.27 28.05 17.94
CA LEU A 42 4.43 28.54 18.67
C LEU A 42 4.10 29.81 19.47
N ALA A 43 3.54 30.83 18.80
CA ALA A 43 3.19 32.10 19.44
C ALA A 43 2.18 31.92 20.59
N LYS A 44 1.18 31.06 20.41
CA LYS A 44 0.22 30.71 21.47
C LYS A 44 0.91 30.05 22.66
N ALA A 45 1.76 29.06 22.42
CA ALA A 45 2.45 28.35 23.50
C ALA A 45 3.47 29.24 24.22
N GLU A 46 4.20 30.10 23.51
CA GLU A 46 5.11 31.09 24.10
C GLU A 46 4.34 32.11 24.96
N LYS A 47 3.19 32.58 24.50
CA LYS A 47 2.29 33.45 25.27
C LYS A 47 1.82 32.78 26.56
N GLU A 48 1.34 31.53 26.48
CA GLU A 48 0.92 30.73 27.65
C GLU A 48 2.05 30.61 28.70
N LEU A 49 3.31 30.68 28.28
CA LEU A 49 4.49 30.55 29.13
C LEU A 49 5.10 31.89 29.55
N GLY A 50 4.46 33.00 29.20
CA GLY A 50 4.76 34.35 29.68
C GLY A 50 5.71 35.16 28.80
N ILE A 51 5.85 34.82 27.52
CA ILE A 51 6.45 35.74 26.54
C ILE A 51 5.42 36.82 26.19
N ASP A 52 5.89 38.07 26.03
CA ASP A 52 5.04 39.22 25.71
C ASP A 52 4.53 39.16 24.26
N ILE A 53 3.44 38.43 24.07
CA ILE A 53 2.71 38.24 22.81
C ILE A 53 1.24 38.57 23.05
N THR A 54 0.71 39.48 22.25
CA THR A 54 -0.67 39.99 22.38
C THR A 54 -1.69 39.07 21.70
N ASP A 55 -2.97 39.12 22.12
CA ASP A 55 -4.04 38.37 21.42
C ASP A 55 -4.25 38.92 20.00
N GLU A 56 -4.06 40.23 19.81
CA GLU A 56 -4.17 40.89 18.52
C GLU A 56 -3.16 40.33 17.51
N GLN A 57 -1.91 40.11 17.94
CA GLN A 57 -0.87 39.50 17.09
C GLN A 57 -1.24 38.08 16.66
N ILE A 58 -1.72 37.26 17.59
CA ILE A 58 -2.12 35.88 17.31
C ILE A 58 -3.33 35.86 16.38
N GLN A 59 -4.33 36.71 16.63
CA GLN A 59 -5.55 36.79 15.81
C GLN A 59 -5.23 37.26 14.39
N GLU A 60 -4.30 38.19 14.21
CA GLU A 60 -3.85 38.64 12.89
C GLU A 60 -3.19 37.49 12.11
N MET A 61 -2.34 36.69 12.77
CA MET A 61 -1.73 35.49 12.16
C MET A 61 -2.79 34.45 11.76
N GLU A 62 -3.79 34.21 12.61
CA GLU A 62 -4.88 33.26 12.33
C GLU A 62 -5.73 33.69 11.15
N ASN A 63 -6.11 34.97 11.10
CA ASN A 63 -6.90 35.54 10.00
C ASN A 63 -6.20 35.45 8.65
N ASN A 64 -4.86 35.37 8.66
CA ASN A 64 -4.05 35.24 7.46
C ASN A 64 -3.49 33.82 7.26
N HIS A 65 -3.93 32.79 7.98
CA HIS A 65 -3.39 31.44 7.88
C HIS A 65 -3.36 30.90 6.43
N ASP A 66 -4.45 31.05 5.67
CA ASP A 66 -4.58 30.56 4.28
C ASP A 66 -4.31 31.64 3.20
N ASN A 67 -4.02 32.88 3.62
CA ASN A 67 -3.81 34.03 2.72
C ASN A 67 -2.34 34.17 2.30
N ILE A 68 -1.84 33.25 1.47
CA ILE A 68 -0.42 33.16 1.10
C ILE A 68 -0.16 33.86 -0.23
N ASP A 69 0.78 34.81 -0.23
CA ASP A 69 1.29 35.45 -1.45
C ASP A 69 2.49 34.69 -2.01
N PHE A 70 2.21 33.71 -2.87
CA PHE A 70 3.24 32.87 -3.46
C PHE A 70 4.20 33.63 -4.38
N GLU A 71 3.74 34.69 -5.04
CA GLU A 71 4.60 35.48 -5.93
C GLU A 71 5.65 36.23 -5.11
N LEU A 72 5.22 36.88 -4.03
CA LEU A 72 6.13 37.54 -3.09
C LEU A 72 7.09 36.54 -2.44
N ALA A 73 6.60 35.39 -1.98
CA ALA A 73 7.46 34.36 -1.38
C ALA A 73 8.54 33.87 -2.36
N VAL A 74 8.20 33.65 -3.63
CA VAL A 74 9.17 33.25 -4.68
C VAL A 74 10.18 34.36 -4.97
N GLU A 75 9.76 35.63 -4.99
CA GLU A 75 10.69 36.75 -5.11
C GLU A 75 11.65 36.84 -3.93
N GLU A 76 11.14 36.72 -2.71
CA GLU A 76 11.96 36.75 -1.49
C GLU A 76 12.90 35.56 -1.39
N GLU A 77 12.49 34.36 -1.83
CA GLU A 77 13.37 33.18 -1.87
C GLU A 77 14.52 33.38 -2.87
N LYS A 78 14.27 34.01 -4.03
CA LYS A 78 15.34 34.36 -4.98
C LYS A 78 16.36 35.33 -4.39
N LYS A 79 15.91 36.28 -3.54
CA LYS A 79 16.79 37.27 -2.87
C LYS A 79 17.56 36.64 -1.72
N THR A 80 16.87 35.93 -0.83
CA THR A 80 17.42 35.41 0.44
C THR A 80 18.12 34.07 0.29
N ARG A 81 17.83 33.32 -0.79
CA ARG A 81 18.27 31.93 -1.00
C ARG A 81 17.83 30.99 0.13
N HIS A 82 16.73 31.31 0.80
CA HIS A 82 16.22 30.55 1.94
C HIS A 82 14.69 30.54 1.97
N ASP A 83 14.08 29.38 1.71
CA ASP A 83 12.62 29.20 1.61
C ASP A 83 11.86 29.58 2.89
N VAL A 84 12.31 29.11 4.07
CA VAL A 84 11.67 29.50 5.35
C VAL A 84 11.73 31.01 5.57
N MET A 85 12.89 31.65 5.40
CA MET A 85 13.00 33.09 5.62
C MET A 85 12.17 33.91 4.63
N ALA A 86 12.06 33.47 3.38
CA ALA A 86 11.17 34.08 2.41
C ALA A 86 9.71 34.06 2.87
N HIS A 87 9.25 32.92 3.40
CA HIS A 87 7.90 32.82 3.96
C HIS A 87 7.73 33.53 5.31
N VAL A 88 8.78 33.69 6.12
CA VAL A 88 8.73 34.56 7.30
C VAL A 88 8.51 36.01 6.88
N ILE A 89 9.30 36.52 5.93
CA ILE A 89 9.15 37.90 5.42
C ILE A 89 7.77 38.12 4.82
N GLU A 90 7.31 37.20 3.97
CA GLU A 90 6.00 37.29 3.35
C GLU A 90 4.87 37.23 4.39
N PHE A 91 4.98 36.38 5.42
CA PHE A 91 3.98 36.34 6.48
C PHE A 91 4.01 37.58 7.39
N CYS A 92 5.19 38.15 7.66
CA CYS A 92 5.31 39.45 8.33
C CYS A 92 4.68 40.59 7.52
N HIS A 93 4.75 40.56 6.18
CA HIS A 93 4.04 41.52 5.33
C HIS A 93 2.51 41.39 5.47
N LYS A 94 1.99 40.16 5.60
CA LYS A 94 0.55 39.92 5.86
C LYS A 94 0.13 40.23 7.29
N CYS A 95 1.07 40.14 8.24
CA CYS A 95 0.81 40.32 9.67
C CYS A 95 1.77 41.34 10.30
N PRO A 96 1.62 42.65 9.99
CA PRO A 96 2.56 43.67 10.48
C PRO A 96 2.68 43.71 12.00
N SER A 97 1.59 43.48 12.75
CA SER A 97 1.63 43.49 14.21
C SER A 97 2.45 42.32 14.79
N ALA A 98 2.46 41.18 14.09
CA ALA A 98 3.16 39.96 14.49
C ALA A 98 4.62 39.86 14.00
N THR A 99 5.14 40.85 13.27
CA THR A 99 6.50 40.81 12.69
C THR A 99 7.60 40.49 13.72
N LYS A 100 7.44 40.92 14.97
CA LYS A 100 8.44 40.73 16.04
C LYS A 100 8.41 39.33 16.68
N ILE A 101 7.33 38.57 16.46
CA ILE A 101 7.05 37.31 17.19
C ILE A 101 6.98 36.09 16.26
N ILE A 102 6.82 36.28 14.95
CA ILE A 102 6.89 35.19 13.98
C ILE A 102 8.30 34.56 14.03
N HIS A 103 8.33 33.24 14.22
CA HIS A 103 9.55 32.42 14.27
C HIS A 103 10.49 32.68 15.47
N LEU A 104 10.00 33.34 16.52
CA LEU A 104 10.79 33.66 17.72
C LEU A 104 11.41 32.40 18.35
N GLY A 105 12.70 32.44 18.66
CA GLY A 105 13.44 31.32 19.29
C GLY A 105 13.63 30.06 18.43
N ALA A 106 12.94 29.94 17.30
CA ALA A 106 12.92 28.75 16.46
C ALA A 106 14.05 28.73 15.41
N THR A 107 14.12 27.63 14.66
CA THR A 107 15.00 27.44 13.49
C THR A 107 14.16 26.94 12.33
N SER A 108 14.67 26.99 11.09
CA SER A 108 13.98 26.54 9.87
C SER A 108 13.33 25.15 10.00
N CYS A 109 13.97 24.23 10.72
CA CYS A 109 13.44 22.88 10.95
C CYS A 109 12.23 22.83 11.90
N PHE A 110 11.93 23.89 12.65
CA PHE A 110 10.69 23.97 13.41
C PHE A 110 9.46 23.92 12.49
N VAL A 111 9.50 24.59 11.33
CA VAL A 111 8.39 24.52 10.37
C VAL A 111 8.60 23.45 9.31
N GLY A 112 9.83 23.25 8.82
CA GLY A 112 10.12 22.24 7.81
C GLY A 112 9.84 20.81 8.29
N ASP A 113 10.57 20.37 9.30
CA ASP A 113 10.52 18.96 9.76
C ASP A 113 9.20 18.61 10.46
N ASN A 114 8.60 19.53 11.23
CA ASN A 114 7.30 19.29 11.85
C ASN A 114 6.17 19.22 10.82
N THR A 115 6.22 20.03 9.75
CA THR A 115 5.27 19.90 8.64
C THR A 115 5.44 18.56 7.92
N ASP A 116 6.68 18.13 7.66
CA ASP A 116 6.91 16.84 7.02
C ASP A 116 6.30 15.70 7.84
N LEU A 117 6.49 15.69 9.17
CA LEU A 117 5.88 14.70 10.07
C LEU A 117 4.34 14.75 10.06
N ILE A 118 3.75 15.95 9.99
CA ILE A 118 2.30 16.13 9.83
C ILE A 118 1.83 15.54 8.51
N CYS A 119 2.49 15.86 7.39
CA CYS A 119 2.15 15.35 6.06
C CYS A 119 2.29 13.82 5.99
N ILE A 120 3.31 13.23 6.62
CA ILE A 120 3.49 11.77 6.69
C ILE A 120 2.34 11.13 7.50
N ARG A 121 2.01 11.68 8.68
CA ARG A 121 0.88 11.19 9.50
C ARG A 121 -0.44 11.26 8.74
N ASP A 122 -0.74 12.43 8.19
CA ASP A 122 -1.97 12.68 7.41
C ASP A 122 -2.00 11.78 6.15
N GLY A 123 -0.84 11.51 5.54
CA GLY A 123 -0.69 10.56 4.44
C GLY A 123 -1.05 9.13 4.83
N PHE A 124 -0.61 8.65 6.00
CA PHE A 124 -1.06 7.35 6.52
C PHE A 124 -2.56 7.35 6.83
N ASP A 125 -3.11 8.43 7.36
CA ASP A 125 -4.55 8.56 7.61
C ASP A 125 -5.39 8.43 6.32
N ILE A 126 -4.85 8.86 5.18
CA ILE A 126 -5.46 8.64 3.86
C ILE A 126 -5.31 7.18 3.40
N LEU A 127 -4.13 6.58 3.57
CA LEU A 127 -3.82 5.25 3.02
C LEU A 127 -4.43 4.08 3.83
N LEU A 128 -4.40 4.14 5.16
CA LEU A 128 -4.84 3.03 6.02
C LEU A 128 -6.30 2.60 5.73
N PRO A 129 -7.28 3.53 5.62
CA PRO A 129 -8.62 3.18 5.19
C PRO A 129 -8.71 2.56 3.79
N LYS A 130 -7.83 2.94 2.85
CA LYS A 130 -7.76 2.38 1.49
C LYS A 130 -7.26 0.93 1.51
N VAL A 131 -6.26 0.62 2.33
CA VAL A 131 -5.79 -0.76 2.54
C VAL A 131 -6.92 -1.62 3.13
N ALA A 132 -7.60 -1.12 4.17
CA ALA A 132 -8.73 -1.81 4.80
C ALA A 132 -9.89 -2.07 3.83
N ARG A 133 -10.18 -1.12 2.93
CA ARG A 133 -11.16 -1.34 1.84
C ARG A 133 -10.74 -2.44 0.89
N CYS A 134 -9.48 -2.48 0.46
CA CYS A 134 -8.98 -3.56 -0.38
C CYS A 134 -9.11 -4.93 0.31
N ILE A 135 -8.70 -5.03 1.57
CA ILE A 135 -8.88 -6.23 2.41
C ILE A 135 -10.36 -6.61 2.45
N SER A 136 -11.26 -5.65 2.67
CA SER A 136 -12.70 -5.91 2.69
C SER A 136 -13.22 -6.47 1.36
N ARG A 137 -12.85 -5.89 0.21
CA ARG A 137 -13.29 -6.39 -1.11
C ARG A 137 -12.76 -7.78 -1.41
N ILE A 138 -11.47 -8.02 -1.13
CA ILE A 138 -10.85 -9.33 -1.34
C ILE A 138 -11.43 -10.37 -0.37
N SER A 139 -11.78 -9.99 0.87
CA SER A 139 -12.42 -10.91 1.83
C SER A 139 -13.78 -11.40 1.37
N LYS A 140 -14.61 -10.51 0.81
CA LYS A 140 -15.91 -10.87 0.21
C LYS A 140 -15.73 -11.78 -1.00
N PHE A 141 -14.73 -11.50 -1.84
CA PHE A 141 -14.36 -12.38 -2.94
C PHE A 141 -13.91 -13.76 -2.44
N ALA A 142 -13.06 -13.80 -1.41
CA ALA A 142 -12.56 -15.04 -0.83
C ALA A 142 -13.70 -15.88 -0.23
N GLU A 143 -14.62 -15.25 0.50
CA GLU A 143 -15.81 -15.89 1.05
C GLU A 143 -16.73 -16.40 -0.06
N GLN A 144 -17.04 -15.59 -1.07
CA GLN A 144 -17.90 -16.00 -2.18
C GLN A 144 -17.38 -17.26 -2.89
N TYR A 145 -16.06 -17.38 -3.07
CA TYR A 145 -15.44 -18.48 -3.81
C TYR A 145 -14.69 -19.47 -2.91
N HIS A 146 -14.98 -19.50 -1.61
CA HIS A 146 -14.27 -20.36 -0.63
C HIS A 146 -14.36 -21.86 -0.97
N TYR A 147 -15.44 -22.29 -1.62
CA TYR A 147 -15.70 -23.70 -1.98
C TYR A 147 -15.45 -24.01 -3.47
N LEU A 148 -15.08 -23.04 -4.32
CA LEU A 148 -14.90 -23.26 -5.76
C LEU A 148 -13.51 -23.88 -6.04
N PRO A 149 -13.41 -25.17 -6.46
CA PRO A 149 -12.12 -25.80 -6.75
C PRO A 149 -11.41 -25.11 -7.92
N THR A 150 -10.08 -25.05 -7.86
CA THR A 150 -9.19 -24.60 -8.93
C THR A 150 -7.87 -25.35 -8.84
N LEU A 151 -7.15 -25.48 -9.95
CA LEU A 151 -5.81 -26.08 -9.97
C LEU A 151 -4.87 -25.31 -9.04
N GLY A 152 -4.13 -26.02 -8.19
CA GLY A 152 -3.00 -25.44 -7.47
C GLY A 152 -1.81 -25.25 -8.42
N PHE A 153 -0.93 -24.31 -8.08
CA PHE A 153 0.28 -24.06 -8.88
C PHE A 153 1.50 -23.90 -7.99
N THR A 154 2.51 -24.73 -8.25
CA THR A 154 3.88 -24.59 -7.72
C THR A 154 4.83 -24.64 -8.90
N HIS A 155 5.79 -23.71 -9.02
CA HIS A 155 6.57 -23.50 -10.25
C HIS A 155 5.72 -23.22 -11.50
N PHE A 156 4.50 -22.72 -11.28
CA PHE A 156 3.46 -22.58 -12.30
C PHE A 156 3.14 -23.88 -13.07
N GLN A 157 3.43 -25.04 -12.46
CA GLN A 157 2.99 -26.36 -12.90
C GLN A 157 1.76 -26.79 -12.11
N PRO A 158 0.83 -27.55 -12.72
CA PRO A 158 -0.34 -28.10 -12.02
C PRO A 158 0.09 -28.87 -10.76
N ALA A 159 -0.54 -28.55 -9.64
CA ALA A 159 -0.32 -29.16 -8.34
C ALA A 159 -1.68 -29.48 -7.68
N GLN A 160 -1.63 -30.09 -6.48
CA GLN A 160 -2.84 -30.40 -5.70
C GLN A 160 -3.80 -29.22 -5.65
N MET A 161 -5.10 -29.52 -5.79
CA MET A 161 -6.12 -28.50 -5.94
C MET A 161 -6.28 -27.65 -4.69
N VAL A 162 -6.67 -26.40 -4.92
CA VAL A 162 -7.06 -25.44 -3.90
C VAL A 162 -8.46 -24.92 -4.23
N THR A 163 -8.94 -23.90 -3.51
CA THR A 163 -10.11 -23.14 -3.94
C THR A 163 -9.71 -21.73 -4.36
N VAL A 164 -10.53 -21.11 -5.22
CA VAL A 164 -10.35 -19.72 -5.65
C VAL A 164 -10.31 -18.80 -4.42
N GLY A 165 -11.21 -19.01 -3.46
CA GLY A 165 -11.21 -18.25 -2.21
C GLY A 165 -9.97 -18.49 -1.36
N LYS A 166 -9.47 -19.73 -1.26
CA LYS A 166 -8.23 -20.03 -0.53
C LYS A 166 -7.01 -19.36 -1.16
N ARG A 167 -6.94 -19.27 -2.49
CA ARG A 167 -5.90 -18.49 -3.18
C ARG A 167 -5.98 -17.01 -2.79
N ALA A 168 -7.17 -16.44 -2.74
CA ALA A 168 -7.37 -15.05 -2.31
C ALA A 168 -6.98 -14.80 -0.84
N CYS A 169 -7.07 -15.80 0.04
CA CYS A 169 -6.56 -15.69 1.40
C CYS A 169 -5.04 -15.50 1.48
N LEU A 170 -4.26 -15.98 0.49
CA LEU A 170 -2.82 -15.70 0.42
C LEU A 170 -2.58 -14.19 0.22
N TRP A 171 -3.39 -13.56 -0.63
CA TRP A 171 -3.33 -12.12 -0.89
C TRP A 171 -3.73 -11.31 0.34
N LEU A 172 -4.80 -11.73 1.03
CA LEU A 172 -5.26 -11.10 2.26
C LEU A 172 -4.21 -11.15 3.36
N GLN A 173 -3.53 -12.29 3.53
CA GLN A 173 -2.48 -12.45 4.53
C GLN A 173 -1.36 -11.41 4.36
N ASP A 174 -0.90 -11.19 3.13
CA ASP A 174 0.13 -10.20 2.85
C ASP A 174 -0.36 -8.77 3.14
N LEU A 175 -1.61 -8.45 2.77
CA LEU A 175 -2.20 -7.14 3.07
C LEU A 175 -2.40 -6.88 4.56
N LEU A 176 -2.73 -7.90 5.36
CA LEU A 176 -2.79 -7.78 6.82
C LEU A 176 -1.40 -7.50 7.42
N ILE A 177 -0.35 -8.10 6.86
CA ILE A 177 1.04 -7.81 7.26
C ILE A 177 1.40 -6.37 6.90
N SER A 178 1.09 -5.93 5.67
CA SER A 178 1.34 -4.55 5.23
C SER A 178 0.61 -3.52 6.10
N LEU A 179 -0.70 -3.73 6.35
CA LEU A 179 -1.51 -2.84 7.16
C LEU A 179 -0.92 -2.66 8.57
N ARG A 180 -0.60 -3.76 9.25
CA ARG A 180 0.02 -3.74 10.58
C ARG A 180 1.33 -2.97 10.62
N ASN A 181 2.17 -3.11 9.59
CA ASN A 181 3.43 -2.38 9.51
C ASN A 181 3.23 -0.88 9.27
N MET A 182 2.22 -0.51 8.48
CA MET A 182 1.85 0.90 8.25
C MET A 182 1.24 1.53 9.50
N GLU A 183 0.35 0.82 10.20
CA GLU A 183 -0.20 1.24 11.50
C GLU A 183 0.92 1.47 12.51
N ARG A 184 1.86 0.50 12.63
CA ARG A 184 3.02 0.64 13.52
C ARG A 184 3.88 1.86 13.15
N ALA A 185 4.20 2.03 11.87
CA ALA A 185 5.01 3.17 11.42
C ALA A 185 4.33 4.49 11.78
N LYS A 186 3.02 4.62 11.54
CA LYS A 186 2.22 5.80 11.90
C LYS A 186 2.18 6.02 13.42
N ASP A 187 1.86 4.99 14.20
CA ASP A 187 1.71 5.10 15.66
C ASP A 187 3.04 5.39 16.37
N ASN A 188 4.16 4.98 15.76
CA ASN A 188 5.50 5.28 16.25
C ASN A 188 5.94 6.72 15.99
N LEU A 189 5.34 7.42 15.01
CA LEU A 189 5.70 8.81 14.70
C LEU A 189 5.60 9.69 15.94
N ALA A 190 6.70 10.36 16.25
CA ALA A 190 6.74 11.43 17.24
C ALA A 190 6.96 12.77 16.54
N PHE A 191 6.55 13.85 17.19
CA PHE A 191 6.80 15.21 16.71
C PHE A 191 8.26 15.61 16.94
N ARG A 192 8.83 16.48 16.09
CA ARG A 192 10.15 17.05 16.39
C ARG A 192 10.03 18.07 17.53
N GLY A 193 9.05 18.97 17.44
CA GLY A 193 8.82 20.03 18.41
C GLY A 193 9.84 21.18 18.32
N CYS A 194 10.07 21.85 19.45
CA CYS A 194 10.92 23.04 19.61
C CYS A 194 12.32 22.63 20.09
N LYS A 195 13.21 22.30 19.14
CA LYS A 195 14.54 21.72 19.46
C LYS A 195 15.75 22.64 19.21
N GLY A 196 15.54 23.82 18.62
CA GLY A 196 16.63 24.71 18.22
C GLY A 196 17.50 24.13 17.08
N THR A 197 18.64 24.77 16.79
CA THR A 197 19.48 24.48 15.60
C THR A 197 20.24 23.16 15.68
N THR A 198 20.62 22.69 16.88
CA THR A 198 21.41 21.46 17.09
C THR A 198 20.75 20.51 18.10
N GLY A 199 19.46 20.69 18.38
CA GLY A 199 18.71 19.80 19.27
C GLY A 199 18.76 20.16 20.76
N THR A 200 19.60 21.12 21.14
CA THR A 200 19.88 21.49 22.54
C THR A 200 18.91 22.53 23.12
N GLN A 201 18.01 23.08 22.31
CA GLN A 201 17.03 24.10 22.74
C GLN A 201 17.65 25.41 23.28
N ALA A 202 18.93 25.68 23.01
CA ALA A 202 19.66 26.80 23.59
C ALA A 202 19.01 28.18 23.35
N SER A 203 18.43 28.41 22.16
CA SER A 203 17.69 29.64 21.84
C SER A 203 16.46 29.83 22.72
N PHE A 204 15.71 28.75 22.99
CA PHE A 204 14.56 28.78 23.90
C PHE A 204 14.99 28.93 25.36
N MET A 205 16.09 28.29 25.77
CA MET A 205 16.67 28.51 27.12
C MET A 205 17.01 29.99 27.35
N GLN A 206 17.59 30.66 26.34
CA GLN A 206 17.83 32.10 26.42
C GLN A 206 16.54 32.90 26.46
N LEU A 207 15.55 32.57 25.62
CA LEU A 207 14.26 33.24 25.58
C LEU A 207 13.51 33.17 26.93
N PHE A 208 13.65 32.06 27.64
CA PHE A 208 13.06 31.84 28.96
C PHE A 208 14.03 32.11 30.13
N ASN A 209 15.11 32.87 29.92
CA ASN A 209 16.06 33.28 30.98
C ASN A 209 16.64 32.11 31.80
N GLY A 210 16.88 30.97 31.16
CA GLY A 210 17.43 29.77 31.80
C GLY A 210 16.40 28.85 32.46
N ASP A 211 15.09 29.12 32.33
CA ASP A 211 14.03 28.28 32.89
C ASP A 211 13.79 27.02 32.04
N GLU A 212 14.42 25.92 32.46
CA GLU A 212 14.34 24.61 31.80
C GLU A 212 12.90 24.04 31.78
N GLU A 213 12.11 24.30 32.81
CA GLU A 213 10.75 23.77 32.90
C GLU A 213 9.81 24.46 31.91
N LYS A 214 10.00 25.76 31.65
CA LYS A 214 9.29 26.44 30.56
C LYS A 214 9.67 25.89 29.19
N VAL A 215 10.94 25.59 28.95
CA VAL A 215 11.39 25.01 27.67
C VAL A 215 10.78 23.62 27.44
N LYS A 216 10.77 22.76 28.46
CA LYS A 216 10.08 21.44 28.39
C LYS A 216 8.60 21.60 28.13
N LYS A 217 7.93 22.51 28.84
CA LYS A 217 6.50 22.80 28.63
C LYS A 217 6.23 23.35 27.25
N LEU A 218 7.07 24.22 26.69
CA LEU A 218 6.90 24.72 25.32
C LEU A 218 6.86 23.55 24.34
N ASP A 219 7.85 22.65 24.40
CA ASP A 219 7.94 21.48 23.52
C ASP A 219 6.71 20.56 23.66
N GLN A 220 6.24 20.33 24.90
CA GLN A 220 5.03 19.57 25.16
C GLN A 220 3.79 20.24 24.56
N ARG A 221 3.59 21.54 24.80
CA ARG A 221 2.40 22.28 24.34
C ARG A 221 2.33 22.34 22.83
N VAL A 222 3.43 22.65 22.13
CA VAL A 222 3.40 22.67 20.66
C VAL A 222 3.14 21.28 20.07
N THR A 223 3.61 20.22 20.73
CA THR A 223 3.38 18.82 20.32
C THR A 223 1.91 18.43 20.47
N GLU A 224 1.31 18.74 21.62
CA GLU A 224 -0.12 18.52 21.89
C GLU A 224 -0.99 19.29 20.90
N MET A 225 -0.71 20.58 20.68
CA MET A 225 -1.45 21.44 19.76
C MET A 225 -1.31 21.00 18.29
N ALA A 226 -0.20 20.36 17.92
CA ALA A 226 -0.02 19.76 16.59
C ALA A 226 -0.73 18.39 16.44
N GLY A 227 -1.34 17.86 17.51
CA GLY A 227 -2.06 16.59 17.50
C GLY A 227 -1.14 15.36 17.55
N PHE A 228 0.02 15.47 18.16
CA PHE A 228 0.92 14.34 18.41
C PHE A 228 0.89 13.94 19.88
N ARG A 229 0.99 12.62 20.15
CA ARG A 229 1.00 12.09 21.53
C ARG A 229 2.33 12.32 22.25
N ARG A 230 3.43 12.47 21.50
CA ARG A 230 4.79 12.60 22.03
C ARG A 230 5.70 13.32 21.05
N SER A 231 6.76 13.93 21.56
CA SER A 231 7.89 14.45 20.78
C SER A 231 9.11 13.54 20.91
N TYR A 232 10.06 13.66 19.98
CA TYR A 232 11.36 13.03 20.14
C TYR A 232 12.12 13.70 21.30
N PRO A 233 12.60 12.94 22.29
CA PRO A 233 13.32 13.51 23.43
C PRO A 233 14.75 13.94 23.06
N VAL A 234 15.34 13.32 22.03
CA VAL A 234 16.70 13.58 21.57
C VAL A 234 16.69 13.74 20.05
N THR A 235 17.19 14.87 19.58
CA THR A 235 17.34 15.18 18.15
C THR A 235 18.67 15.88 17.93
N GLY A 236 19.17 15.87 16.69
CA GLY A 236 20.09 16.90 16.21
C GLY A 236 19.29 18.12 15.77
N GLN A 237 19.61 18.68 14.60
CA GLN A 237 18.80 19.73 13.99
C GLN A 237 17.41 19.22 13.56
N THR A 238 17.28 17.95 13.20
CA THR A 238 16.10 17.34 12.58
C THR A 238 15.56 16.19 13.41
N TYR A 239 14.36 15.71 13.08
CA TYR A 239 14.04 14.33 13.48
C TYR A 239 14.97 13.36 12.73
N SER A 240 15.29 12.22 13.35
CA SER A 240 16.22 11.25 12.74
C SER A 240 15.67 10.76 11.39
N ARG A 241 16.49 10.82 10.32
CA ARG A 241 16.09 10.34 8.99
C ARG A 241 15.89 8.83 8.91
N LEU A 242 16.25 8.08 9.96
CA LEU A 242 15.85 6.68 10.10
C LEU A 242 14.32 6.51 10.20
N VAL A 243 13.60 7.53 10.66
CA VAL A 243 12.12 7.56 10.64
C VAL A 243 11.60 7.49 9.21
N ASP A 244 12.21 8.22 8.27
CA ASP A 244 11.82 8.18 6.86
C ASP A 244 12.03 6.77 6.28
N ALA A 245 13.10 6.08 6.70
CA ALA A 245 13.36 4.70 6.31
C ALA A 245 12.31 3.72 6.85
N GLU A 246 11.87 3.86 8.10
CA GLU A 246 10.77 3.04 8.67
C GLU A 246 9.45 3.27 7.91
N VAL A 247 9.12 4.53 7.60
CA VAL A 247 7.93 4.92 6.84
C VAL A 247 7.98 4.30 5.44
N LEU A 248 9.04 4.53 4.67
CA LEU A 248 9.14 4.04 3.29
C LEU A 248 9.30 2.52 3.21
N MET A 249 9.91 1.88 4.22
CA MET A 249 9.93 0.42 4.33
C MET A 249 8.51 -0.15 4.46
N SER A 250 7.66 0.46 5.28
CA SER A 250 6.27 0.00 5.44
C SER A 250 5.48 0.09 4.13
N LEU A 251 5.71 1.13 3.33
CA LEU A 251 5.10 1.31 2.01
C LEU A 251 5.71 0.35 0.96
N SER A 252 7.01 0.07 1.03
CA SER A 252 7.69 -0.91 0.17
C SER A 252 7.16 -2.34 0.37
N LEU A 253 6.84 -2.72 1.62
CA LEU A 253 6.15 -3.98 1.92
C LEU A 253 4.77 -4.06 1.27
N LEU A 254 4.00 -2.96 1.31
CA LEU A 254 2.72 -2.86 0.60
C LEU A 254 2.91 -3.02 -0.91
N GLY A 255 3.92 -2.36 -1.50
CA GLY A 255 4.28 -2.50 -2.90
C GLY A 255 4.56 -3.97 -3.28
N SER A 256 5.33 -4.69 -2.46
CA SER A 256 5.65 -6.10 -2.69
C SER A 256 4.39 -6.98 -2.69
N ALA A 257 3.49 -6.79 -1.72
CA ALA A 257 2.21 -7.51 -1.66
C ALA A 257 1.38 -7.25 -2.92
N ILE A 258 1.17 -5.98 -3.28
CA ILE A 258 0.35 -5.60 -4.44
C ILE A 258 0.95 -6.11 -5.75
N HIS A 259 2.27 -6.04 -5.92
CA HIS A 259 2.93 -6.57 -7.12
C HIS A 259 2.68 -8.08 -7.27
N LYS A 260 2.77 -8.85 -6.18
CA LYS A 260 2.50 -10.29 -6.19
C LYS A 260 1.04 -10.60 -6.52
N ILE A 261 0.09 -9.90 -5.88
CA ILE A 261 -1.35 -10.08 -6.12
C ILE A 261 -1.69 -9.81 -7.58
N CYS A 262 -1.29 -8.65 -8.11
CA CYS A 262 -1.59 -8.28 -9.48
C CYS A 262 -0.85 -9.15 -10.51
N THR A 263 0.31 -9.72 -10.16
CA THR A 263 0.98 -10.73 -11.00
C THR A 263 0.16 -12.01 -11.09
N ASP A 264 -0.38 -12.51 -9.96
CA ASP A 264 -1.27 -13.68 -9.98
C ASP A 264 -2.52 -13.42 -10.84
N ILE A 265 -3.14 -12.24 -10.72
CA ILE A 265 -4.30 -11.86 -11.54
C ILE A 265 -3.95 -11.86 -13.03
N ARG A 266 -2.78 -11.35 -13.42
CA ARG A 266 -2.32 -11.37 -14.82
C ARG A 266 -2.13 -12.79 -15.35
N LEU A 267 -1.59 -13.70 -14.54
CA LEU A 267 -1.46 -15.11 -14.89
C LEU A 267 -2.83 -15.80 -15.01
N LEU A 268 -3.76 -15.49 -14.12
CA LEU A 268 -5.12 -16.04 -14.16
C LEU A 268 -5.94 -15.49 -15.33
N ALA A 269 -5.69 -14.25 -15.74
CA ALA A 269 -6.27 -13.65 -16.95
C ALA A 269 -5.74 -14.34 -18.21
N ASN A 270 -4.44 -14.67 -18.27
CA ASN A 270 -3.89 -15.50 -19.35
C ASN A 270 -4.58 -16.87 -19.44
N ARG A 271 -4.87 -17.48 -18.28
CA ARG A 271 -5.65 -18.72 -18.20
C ARG A 271 -7.16 -18.52 -18.40
N LYS A 272 -7.66 -17.29 -18.56
CA LYS A 272 -9.10 -16.98 -18.68
C LYS A 272 -9.93 -17.50 -17.49
N GLU A 273 -9.30 -17.69 -16.34
CA GLU A 273 -9.96 -18.17 -15.12
C GLU A 273 -10.53 -17.00 -14.32
N ILE A 274 -9.80 -15.88 -14.29
CA ILE A 274 -10.17 -14.64 -13.61
C ILE A 274 -9.78 -13.45 -14.48
N GLU A 275 -10.66 -12.48 -14.64
CA GLU A 275 -10.38 -11.21 -15.34
C GLU A 275 -10.66 -10.01 -14.42
N GLU A 276 -9.92 -8.92 -14.64
CA GLU A 276 -10.23 -7.63 -14.03
C GLU A 276 -11.51 -7.01 -14.65
N PRO A 277 -12.18 -6.06 -13.97
CA PRO A 277 -13.38 -5.43 -14.51
C PRO A 277 -13.13 -4.80 -15.87
N PHE A 278 -14.11 -4.87 -16.77
CA PHE A 278 -14.03 -4.25 -18.09
C PHE A 278 -15.18 -3.24 -18.24
N GLU A 279 -14.86 -1.97 -18.44
CA GLU A 279 -15.88 -0.93 -18.60
C GLU A 279 -16.55 -1.05 -19.98
N ASN A 280 -17.84 -0.69 -20.07
CA ASN A 280 -18.62 -0.86 -21.30
C ASN A 280 -18.07 -0.07 -22.50
N THR A 281 -17.34 1.03 -22.26
CA THR A 281 -16.70 1.87 -23.27
C THR A 281 -15.19 1.62 -23.41
N GLN A 282 -14.62 0.68 -22.65
CA GLN A 282 -13.19 0.41 -22.64
C GLN A 282 -12.76 -0.27 -23.95
N ILE A 283 -11.73 0.28 -24.59
CA ILE A 283 -11.09 -0.35 -25.75
C ILE A 283 -9.88 -1.14 -25.24
N GLY A 284 -9.97 -2.48 -25.31
CA GLY A 284 -8.90 -3.37 -24.81
C GLY A 284 -7.66 -3.43 -25.72
N SER A 285 -7.84 -3.27 -27.03
CA SER A 285 -6.77 -3.20 -28.04
C SER A 285 -7.26 -2.40 -29.24
N SER A 286 -6.38 -1.54 -29.79
CA SER A 286 -6.67 -0.78 -31.01
C SER A 286 -6.81 -1.65 -32.27
N ALA A 287 -6.40 -2.94 -32.22
CA ALA A 287 -6.38 -3.84 -33.36
C ALA A 287 -7.18 -5.15 -33.17
N MET A 288 -7.48 -5.56 -31.94
CA MET A 288 -8.12 -6.86 -31.64
C MET A 288 -9.33 -6.69 -30.70
N PRO A 289 -10.57 -6.60 -31.23
CA PRO A 289 -11.77 -6.30 -30.45
C PRO A 289 -12.10 -7.30 -29.34
N TYR A 290 -11.70 -8.57 -29.47
CA TYR A 290 -11.95 -9.62 -28.47
C TYR A 290 -10.91 -9.64 -27.34
N LYS A 291 -9.77 -8.94 -27.51
CA LYS A 291 -8.63 -9.04 -26.60
C LYS A 291 -8.82 -8.12 -25.39
N ARG A 292 -9.00 -8.73 -24.21
CA ARG A 292 -9.01 -8.05 -22.91
C ARG A 292 -7.65 -8.19 -22.25
N ASN A 293 -7.05 -7.07 -21.88
CA ASN A 293 -5.74 -7.02 -21.21
C ASN A 293 -5.92 -6.63 -19.75
N PRO A 294 -5.16 -7.24 -18.81
CA PRO A 294 -5.20 -6.89 -17.40
C PRO A 294 -4.42 -5.60 -17.10
N MET A 295 -4.77 -4.50 -17.77
CA MET A 295 -4.03 -3.23 -17.77
C MET A 295 -3.99 -2.56 -16.39
N ARG A 296 -5.05 -2.68 -15.59
CA ARG A 296 -5.06 -2.13 -14.23
C ARG A 296 -4.08 -2.89 -13.35
N SER A 297 -4.08 -4.22 -13.45
CA SER A 297 -3.13 -5.09 -12.75
C SER A 297 -1.68 -4.83 -13.20
N GLU A 298 -1.44 -4.59 -14.48
CA GLU A 298 -0.13 -4.21 -15.02
C GLU A 298 0.33 -2.85 -14.50
N ARG A 299 -0.57 -1.86 -14.43
CA ARG A 299 -0.29 -0.55 -13.84
C ARG A 299 0.07 -0.67 -12.36
N CYS A 300 -0.69 -1.45 -11.58
CA CYS A 300 -0.37 -1.76 -10.19
C CYS A 300 1.03 -2.37 -10.06
N CYS A 301 1.39 -3.36 -10.89
CA CYS A 301 2.75 -3.94 -10.87
C CYS A 301 3.83 -2.90 -11.20
N SER A 302 3.59 -2.04 -12.19
CA SER A 302 4.55 -1.00 -12.60
C SER A 302 4.84 -0.01 -11.47
N LEU A 303 3.78 0.54 -10.88
CA LEU A 303 3.87 1.52 -9.81
C LEU A 303 4.34 0.91 -8.48
N ALA A 304 3.89 -0.30 -8.15
CA ALA A 304 4.37 -1.03 -6.98
C ALA A 304 5.88 -1.28 -7.03
N ARG A 305 6.45 -1.50 -8.22
CA ARG A 305 7.91 -1.62 -8.39
C ARG A 305 8.63 -0.30 -8.06
N HIS A 306 8.08 0.84 -8.46
CA HIS A 306 8.61 2.15 -8.08
C HIS A 306 8.59 2.33 -6.55
N LEU A 307 7.45 2.00 -5.93
CA LEU A 307 7.28 2.09 -4.47
C LEU A 307 8.30 1.25 -3.69
N ILE A 308 8.62 0.05 -4.18
CA ILE A 308 9.65 -0.80 -3.59
C ILE A 308 11.02 -0.13 -3.67
N THR A 309 11.37 0.39 -4.85
CA THR A 309 12.67 1.03 -5.12
C THR A 309 12.92 2.27 -4.26
N LEU A 310 11.91 3.12 -4.04
CA LEU A 310 12.03 4.36 -3.28
C LEU A 310 12.50 4.16 -1.84
N SER A 311 12.30 2.98 -1.24
CA SER A 311 12.79 2.72 0.12
C SER A 311 14.31 2.84 0.26
N ALA A 312 15.06 2.55 -0.81
CA ALA A 312 16.52 2.67 -0.81
C ALA A 312 16.99 4.12 -0.64
N ASP A 313 16.24 5.09 -1.14
CA ASP A 313 16.56 6.52 -0.95
C ASP A 313 16.64 6.87 0.54
N ALA A 314 15.62 6.50 1.31
CA ALA A 314 15.57 6.80 2.74
C ALA A 314 16.66 6.08 3.53
N PHE A 315 16.95 4.80 3.24
CA PHE A 315 18.05 4.08 3.88
C PHE A 315 19.41 4.73 3.59
N ASN A 316 19.67 5.06 2.33
CA ASN A 316 20.92 5.67 1.91
C ASN A 316 21.07 7.06 2.53
N THR A 317 20.04 7.91 2.45
CA THR A 317 20.03 9.25 3.06
C THR A 317 20.27 9.19 4.56
N ALA A 318 19.61 8.28 5.28
CA ALA A 318 19.81 8.14 6.72
C ALA A 318 21.24 7.72 7.08
N SER A 319 21.86 6.84 6.29
CA SER A 319 23.19 6.28 6.57
C SER A 319 24.35 7.29 6.45
N VAL A 320 24.15 8.39 5.70
CA VAL A 320 25.19 9.38 5.42
C VAL A 320 24.92 10.74 6.05
N GLN A 321 23.92 10.87 6.92
CA GLN A 321 23.74 12.08 7.72
C GLN A 321 24.93 12.25 8.68
N TRP A 322 25.68 13.35 8.53
CA TRP A 322 26.82 13.62 9.39
C TRP A 322 26.39 14.41 10.64
N LEU A 323 26.75 13.86 11.81
CA LEU A 323 26.55 14.50 13.13
C LEU A 323 25.10 14.98 13.30
N GLU A 324 24.88 16.26 13.66
CA GLU A 324 23.55 16.78 13.98
C GLU A 324 22.64 17.04 12.75
N ARG A 325 23.19 17.19 11.52
CA ARG A 325 22.50 17.20 10.21
C ARG A 325 23.47 17.57 9.07
N THR A 326 23.27 16.98 7.89
CA THR A 326 23.71 17.54 6.59
C THR A 326 22.52 17.77 5.65
N LEU A 327 22.59 18.79 4.78
CA LEU A 327 21.43 19.24 3.97
C LEU A 327 21.18 18.43 2.69
N ASP A 328 22.03 17.43 2.41
CA ASP A 328 21.87 16.49 1.29
C ASP A 328 20.58 15.66 1.37
N ASP A 329 19.95 15.60 2.55
CA ASP A 329 18.63 15.01 2.75
C ASP A 329 17.48 15.78 2.05
N SER A 330 17.60 17.10 1.95
CA SER A 330 16.49 17.99 1.60
C SER A 330 15.92 17.72 0.20
N ALA A 331 16.79 17.64 -0.81
CA ALA A 331 16.36 17.44 -2.19
C ALA A 331 15.78 16.03 -2.42
N ASN A 332 16.42 15.00 -1.85
CA ASN A 332 15.96 13.62 -1.98
C ASN A 332 14.56 13.44 -1.35
N ARG A 333 14.38 13.90 -0.11
CA ARG A 333 13.12 13.75 0.64
C ARG A 333 11.92 14.44 -0.02
N ARG A 334 12.14 15.55 -0.72
CA ARG A 334 11.11 16.26 -1.51
C ARG A 334 10.56 15.39 -2.65
N ILE A 335 11.34 14.41 -3.13
CA ILE A 335 10.95 13.46 -4.15
C ILE A 335 10.44 12.18 -3.49
N SER A 336 11.30 11.50 -2.73
CA SER A 336 11.08 10.12 -2.29
C SER A 336 9.87 9.96 -1.38
N ILE A 337 9.63 10.90 -0.45
CA ILE A 337 8.50 10.82 0.48
C ILE A 337 7.17 11.04 -0.26
N ALA A 338 7.03 12.16 -0.97
CA ALA A 338 5.79 12.49 -1.67
C ALA A 338 5.45 11.45 -2.74
N GLU A 339 6.44 11.03 -3.56
CA GLU A 339 6.21 10.02 -4.59
C GLU A 339 5.82 8.66 -3.99
N ALA A 340 6.37 8.26 -2.84
CA ALA A 340 5.99 7.01 -2.19
C ALA A 340 4.51 7.01 -1.76
N PHE A 341 4.06 8.08 -1.09
CA PHE A 341 2.66 8.19 -0.67
C PHE A 341 1.68 8.32 -1.85
N LEU A 342 2.01 9.13 -2.86
CA LEU A 342 1.21 9.24 -4.09
C LEU A 342 1.13 7.89 -4.81
N THR A 343 2.26 7.18 -4.95
CA THR A 343 2.30 5.87 -5.60
C THR A 343 1.46 4.85 -4.83
N ALA A 344 1.59 4.79 -3.50
CA ALA A 344 0.78 3.91 -2.65
C ALA A 344 -0.72 4.21 -2.77
N ASP A 345 -1.09 5.49 -2.83
CA ASP A 345 -2.48 5.93 -3.01
C ASP A 345 -3.07 5.41 -4.32
N ILE A 346 -2.34 5.57 -5.41
CA ILE A 346 -2.76 5.15 -6.75
C ILE A 346 -2.99 3.64 -6.82
N ILE A 347 -2.02 2.86 -6.34
CA ILE A 347 -2.11 1.39 -6.44
C ILE A 347 -3.23 0.84 -5.56
N LEU A 348 -3.54 1.47 -4.42
CA LEU A 348 -4.66 1.07 -3.57
C LEU A 348 -6.01 1.40 -4.20
N ASN A 349 -6.19 2.61 -4.76
CA ASN A 349 -7.43 2.95 -5.47
C ASN A 349 -7.65 2.02 -6.68
N THR A 350 -6.58 1.75 -7.43
CA THR A 350 -6.63 0.84 -8.58
C THR A 350 -6.93 -0.60 -8.15
N MET A 351 -6.30 -1.11 -7.09
CA MET A 351 -6.54 -2.46 -6.57
C MET A 351 -7.95 -2.61 -6.01
N GLN A 352 -8.47 -1.61 -5.29
CA GLN A 352 -9.85 -1.60 -4.84
C GLN A 352 -10.81 -1.73 -6.03
N ASN A 353 -10.58 -0.96 -7.10
CA ASN A 353 -11.39 -1.04 -8.32
C ASN A 353 -11.34 -2.43 -8.97
N ILE A 354 -10.16 -3.07 -9.05
CA ILE A 354 -10.01 -4.42 -9.59
C ILE A 354 -10.93 -5.39 -8.84
N PHE A 355 -10.87 -5.42 -7.50
CA PHE A 355 -11.64 -6.37 -6.70
C PHE A 355 -13.12 -6.00 -6.52
N GLU A 356 -13.52 -4.76 -6.82
CA GLU A 356 -14.94 -4.37 -6.88
C GLU A 356 -15.66 -4.93 -8.11
N GLY A 357 -14.93 -5.32 -9.17
CA GLY A 357 -15.53 -5.83 -10.40
C GLY A 357 -14.81 -7.03 -11.02
N THR A 358 -14.05 -7.78 -10.22
CA THR A 358 -13.36 -9.00 -10.68
C THR A 358 -14.38 -10.05 -11.15
N VAL A 359 -14.11 -10.68 -12.29
CA VAL A 359 -14.95 -11.72 -12.89
C VAL A 359 -14.25 -13.06 -12.81
N VAL A 360 -14.97 -14.11 -12.38
CA VAL A 360 -14.47 -15.49 -12.32
C VAL A 360 -15.23 -16.34 -13.34
N TYR A 361 -14.52 -17.26 -14.01
CA TYR A 361 -15.10 -18.15 -15.03
C TYR A 361 -15.04 -19.64 -14.59
N PRO A 362 -16.01 -20.12 -13.77
CA PRO A 362 -16.02 -21.50 -13.26
C PRO A 362 -15.97 -22.58 -14.35
N ALA A 363 -16.56 -22.33 -15.52
CA ALA A 363 -16.55 -23.29 -16.63
C ALA A 363 -15.14 -23.51 -17.20
N VAL A 364 -14.34 -22.44 -17.33
CA VAL A 364 -12.94 -22.53 -17.78
C VAL A 364 -12.08 -23.20 -16.72
N ILE A 365 -12.28 -22.85 -15.45
CA ILE A 365 -11.60 -23.49 -14.31
C ILE A 365 -11.87 -25.00 -14.33
N ASN A 366 -13.13 -25.42 -14.47
CA ASN A 366 -13.50 -26.83 -14.52
C ASN A 366 -12.92 -27.54 -15.74
N LYS A 367 -12.82 -26.87 -16.90
CA LYS A 367 -12.14 -27.42 -18.08
C LYS A 367 -10.68 -27.74 -17.75
N HIS A 368 -9.93 -26.80 -17.20
CA HIS A 368 -8.53 -27.02 -16.83
C HIS A 368 -8.36 -28.10 -15.76
N ILE A 369 -9.27 -28.17 -14.79
CA ILE A 369 -9.28 -29.26 -13.80
C ILE A 369 -9.40 -30.61 -14.49
N LYS A 370 -10.33 -30.77 -15.45
CA LYS A 370 -10.51 -32.03 -16.17
C LYS A 370 -9.29 -32.46 -16.98
N GLU A 371 -8.50 -31.51 -17.47
CA GLU A 371 -7.27 -31.79 -18.21
C GLU A 371 -6.16 -32.39 -17.32
N GLU A 372 -6.10 -31.99 -16.05
CA GLU A 372 -4.98 -32.33 -15.15
C GLU A 372 -5.34 -33.31 -14.02
N LEU A 373 -6.60 -33.32 -13.57
CA LEU A 373 -7.08 -34.16 -12.47
C LEU A 373 -6.82 -35.66 -12.66
N PRO A 374 -6.93 -36.23 -13.89
CA PRO A 374 -6.58 -37.64 -14.08
C PRO A 374 -5.18 -38.00 -13.60
N PHE A 375 -4.18 -37.13 -13.81
CA PHE A 375 -2.81 -37.37 -13.36
C PHE A 375 -2.68 -37.25 -11.83
N MET A 376 -3.40 -36.30 -11.22
CA MET A 376 -3.41 -36.09 -9.78
C MET A 376 -4.19 -37.16 -9.00
N ALA A 377 -5.18 -37.79 -9.64
CA ALA A 377 -6.04 -38.81 -9.03
C ALA A 377 -5.40 -40.22 -8.99
N THR A 378 -4.18 -40.38 -9.50
CA THR A 378 -3.50 -41.68 -9.60
C THR A 378 -3.40 -42.40 -8.25
N GLU A 379 -3.04 -41.72 -7.16
CA GLU A 379 -3.01 -42.33 -5.83
C GLU A 379 -4.41 -42.72 -5.34
N ASN A 380 -5.44 -41.91 -5.59
CA ASN A 380 -6.82 -42.24 -5.20
C ASN A 380 -7.32 -43.51 -5.92
N ILE A 381 -6.94 -43.66 -7.20
CA ILE A 381 -7.25 -44.84 -8.01
C ILE A 381 -6.51 -46.08 -7.47
N ILE A 382 -5.23 -45.95 -7.09
CA ILE A 382 -4.46 -47.03 -6.44
C ILE A 382 -5.14 -47.46 -5.14
N VAL A 383 -5.52 -46.51 -4.29
CA VAL A 383 -6.19 -46.80 -3.01
C VAL A 383 -7.53 -47.51 -3.24
N ALA A 384 -8.32 -47.09 -4.24
CA ALA A 384 -9.56 -47.76 -4.59
C ALA A 384 -9.34 -49.21 -5.03
N MET A 385 -8.34 -49.47 -5.87
CA MET A 385 -7.96 -50.83 -6.29
C MET A 385 -7.54 -51.71 -5.10
N VAL A 386 -6.73 -51.17 -4.18
CA VAL A 386 -6.29 -51.90 -2.98
C VAL A 386 -7.47 -52.24 -2.09
N LYS A 387 -8.45 -51.34 -1.92
CA LYS A 387 -9.68 -51.63 -1.15
C LYS A 387 -10.54 -52.74 -1.74
N LYS A 388 -10.42 -52.99 -3.05
CA LYS A 388 -11.07 -54.12 -3.74
C LYS A 388 -10.23 -55.41 -3.71
N GLY A 389 -9.12 -55.42 -2.96
CA GLY A 389 -8.23 -56.57 -2.82
C GLY A 389 -7.08 -56.62 -3.83
N GLY A 390 -6.86 -55.56 -4.62
CA GLY A 390 -5.77 -55.48 -5.60
C GLY A 390 -4.39 -55.27 -4.97
N ASN A 391 -3.33 -55.69 -5.67
CA ASN A 391 -1.96 -55.47 -5.25
C ASN A 391 -1.53 -54.02 -5.54
N ARG A 392 -1.03 -53.30 -4.52
CA ARG A 392 -0.60 -51.90 -4.64
C ARG A 392 0.51 -51.71 -5.67
N GLN A 393 1.53 -52.55 -5.66
CA GLN A 393 2.72 -52.40 -6.51
C GLN A 393 2.40 -52.68 -7.98
N GLU A 394 1.58 -53.70 -8.24
CA GLU A 394 1.08 -54.01 -9.58
C GLU A 394 0.18 -52.88 -10.12
N CYS A 395 -0.72 -52.36 -9.28
CA CYS A 395 -1.59 -51.25 -9.64
C CYS A 395 -0.79 -49.99 -9.99
N HIS A 396 0.21 -49.67 -9.17
CA HIS A 396 1.08 -48.52 -9.39
C HIS A 396 1.81 -48.63 -10.74
N GLU A 397 2.40 -49.78 -11.06
CA GLU A 397 3.13 -49.96 -12.31
C GLU A 397 2.21 -49.85 -13.54
N LYS A 398 0.99 -50.44 -13.48
CA LYS A 398 0.01 -50.30 -14.56
C LYS A 398 -0.42 -48.84 -14.76
N ILE A 399 -0.74 -48.12 -13.68
CA ILE A 399 -1.10 -46.70 -13.77
C ILE A 399 0.06 -45.86 -14.30
N ARG A 400 1.31 -46.14 -13.88
CA ARG A 400 2.51 -45.44 -14.35
C ARG A 400 2.64 -45.54 -15.87
N VAL A 401 2.48 -46.74 -16.43
CA VAL A 401 2.54 -46.96 -17.89
C VAL A 401 1.43 -46.17 -18.60
N LEU A 402 0.18 -46.25 -18.13
CA LEU A 402 -0.94 -45.51 -18.74
C LEU A 402 -0.76 -44.00 -18.62
N SER A 403 -0.24 -43.51 -17.49
CA SER A 403 0.06 -42.08 -17.28
C SER A 403 1.16 -41.58 -18.21
N HIS A 404 2.21 -42.37 -18.44
CA HIS A 404 3.25 -42.01 -19.42
C HIS A 404 2.69 -41.92 -20.85
N GLN A 405 1.83 -42.85 -21.25
CA GLN A 405 1.20 -42.82 -22.57
C GLN A 405 0.28 -41.60 -22.73
N ALA A 406 -0.55 -41.30 -21.72
CA ALA A 406 -1.41 -40.12 -21.73
C ALA A 406 -0.60 -38.81 -21.72
N ALA A 407 0.49 -38.76 -20.96
CA ALA A 407 1.40 -37.62 -20.95
C ALA A 407 2.11 -37.43 -22.29
N GLU A 408 2.51 -38.52 -22.96
CA GLU A 408 3.07 -38.47 -24.31
C GLU A 408 2.04 -37.94 -25.31
N GLN A 409 0.79 -38.41 -25.25
CA GLN A 409 -0.29 -37.91 -26.08
C GLN A 409 -0.50 -36.40 -25.92
N VAL A 410 -0.55 -35.90 -24.68
CA VAL A 410 -0.71 -34.46 -24.41
C VAL A 410 0.50 -33.68 -24.93
N LYS A 411 1.73 -34.10 -24.59
CA LYS A 411 2.94 -33.30 -24.83
C LYS A 411 3.50 -33.42 -26.24
N ARG A 412 3.42 -34.59 -26.87
CA ARG A 412 3.95 -34.82 -28.23
C ARG A 412 2.90 -34.62 -29.32
N LEU A 413 1.64 -34.95 -29.05
CA LEU A 413 0.59 -34.93 -30.06
C LEU A 413 -0.37 -33.74 -29.91
N GLY A 414 -0.32 -33.01 -28.79
CA GLY A 414 -1.22 -31.89 -28.52
C GLY A 414 -2.70 -32.30 -28.37
N LEU A 415 -2.95 -33.57 -28.04
CA LEU A 415 -4.29 -34.13 -27.88
C LEU A 415 -4.75 -34.07 -26.41
N PRO A 416 -6.07 -34.17 -26.14
CA PRO A 416 -6.59 -34.20 -24.77
C PRO A 416 -6.00 -35.33 -23.93
N ASN A 417 -6.01 -35.15 -22.61
CA ASN A 417 -5.66 -36.21 -21.67
C ASN A 417 -6.69 -37.35 -21.73
N ASP A 418 -6.25 -38.55 -22.10
CA ASP A 418 -7.09 -39.75 -22.22
C ASP A 418 -6.83 -40.80 -21.12
N LEU A 419 -6.12 -40.44 -20.05
CA LEU A 419 -5.73 -41.40 -19.00
C LEU A 419 -6.93 -42.19 -18.46
N ILE A 420 -8.06 -41.52 -18.22
CA ILE A 420 -9.27 -42.18 -17.72
C ILE A 420 -9.87 -43.12 -18.75
N GLU A 421 -9.83 -42.79 -20.03
CA GLU A 421 -10.29 -43.68 -21.10
C GLU A 421 -9.40 -44.92 -21.22
N ARG A 422 -8.08 -44.75 -21.05
CA ARG A 422 -7.12 -45.87 -21.00
C ARG A 422 -7.42 -46.79 -19.81
N ILE A 423 -7.65 -46.22 -18.63
CA ILE A 423 -8.01 -46.97 -17.42
C ILE A 423 -9.32 -47.75 -17.65
N ARG A 424 -10.35 -47.13 -18.23
CA ARG A 424 -11.63 -47.80 -18.53
C ARG A 424 -11.53 -48.95 -19.54
N LYS A 425 -10.51 -48.94 -20.41
CA LYS A 425 -10.27 -49.99 -21.42
C LYS A 425 -9.38 -51.12 -20.89
N ASP A 426 -8.60 -50.89 -19.84
CA ASP A 426 -7.74 -51.91 -19.24
C ASP A 426 -8.53 -52.74 -18.22
N SER A 427 -8.71 -54.02 -18.55
CA SER A 427 -9.46 -55.00 -17.74
C SER A 427 -8.98 -55.12 -16.29
N TYR A 428 -7.73 -54.73 -15.98
CA TYR A 428 -7.22 -54.71 -14.61
C TYR A 428 -8.05 -53.79 -13.69
N PHE A 429 -8.58 -52.68 -14.22
CA PHE A 429 -9.32 -51.68 -13.42
C PHE A 429 -10.84 -51.93 -13.38
N ASN A 430 -11.33 -53.04 -13.92
CA ASN A 430 -12.77 -53.37 -13.98
C ASN A 430 -13.49 -53.23 -12.62
N SER A 431 -12.81 -53.58 -11.53
CA SER A 431 -13.38 -53.57 -10.18
C SER A 431 -13.73 -52.16 -9.64
N ILE A 432 -13.18 -51.10 -10.23
CA ILE A 432 -13.40 -49.71 -9.81
C ILE A 432 -14.11 -48.86 -10.88
N HIS A 433 -14.51 -49.43 -12.02
CA HIS A 433 -15.11 -48.67 -13.13
C HIS A 433 -16.34 -47.85 -12.73
N ASN A 434 -17.15 -48.37 -11.81
CA ASN A 434 -18.34 -47.69 -11.29
C ASN A 434 -18.01 -46.58 -10.27
N GLU A 435 -16.78 -46.54 -9.76
CA GLU A 435 -16.31 -45.56 -8.76
C GLU A 435 -15.47 -44.45 -9.40
N LEU A 436 -14.96 -44.64 -10.63
CA LEU A 436 -14.04 -43.70 -11.31
C LEU A 436 -14.56 -42.26 -11.36
N ASP A 437 -15.84 -42.05 -11.68
CA ASP A 437 -16.38 -40.68 -11.76
C ASP A 437 -16.42 -39.99 -10.39
N GLY A 438 -16.68 -40.75 -9.32
CA GLY A 438 -16.62 -40.25 -7.94
C GLY A 438 -15.19 -39.98 -7.46
N LEU A 439 -14.23 -40.82 -7.87
CA LEU A 439 -12.79 -40.64 -7.59
C LEU A 439 -12.20 -39.40 -8.30
N LEU A 440 -12.91 -38.86 -9.28
CA LEU A 440 -12.55 -37.66 -10.05
C LEU A 440 -13.41 -36.44 -9.68
N ASP A 441 -14.16 -36.46 -8.57
CA ASP A 441 -14.87 -35.28 -8.09
C ASP A 441 -13.86 -34.25 -7.56
N PRO A 442 -13.71 -33.07 -8.20
CA PRO A 442 -12.76 -32.05 -7.77
C PRO A 442 -12.95 -31.59 -6.32
N LYS A 443 -14.18 -31.68 -5.79
CA LYS A 443 -14.49 -31.29 -4.41
C LYS A 443 -13.80 -32.17 -3.37
N THR A 444 -13.34 -33.36 -3.75
CA THR A 444 -12.65 -34.27 -2.83
C THR A 444 -11.14 -33.99 -2.73
N PHE A 445 -10.59 -33.14 -3.61
CA PHE A 445 -9.15 -32.84 -3.70
C PHE A 445 -8.77 -31.46 -3.16
N ILE A 446 -9.72 -30.68 -2.64
CA ILE A 446 -9.48 -29.33 -2.10
C ILE A 446 -9.12 -29.33 -0.60
N GLY A 447 -9.04 -30.52 0.03
CA GLY A 447 -8.67 -30.68 1.44
C GLY A 447 -9.47 -29.76 2.37
N ARG A 448 -8.76 -29.09 3.28
CA ARG A 448 -9.37 -28.13 4.23
C ARG A 448 -9.54 -26.71 3.67
N ALA A 449 -9.31 -26.47 2.36
CA ALA A 449 -9.29 -25.13 1.80
C ALA A 449 -10.55 -24.30 2.13
N PRO A 450 -11.79 -24.83 2.04
CA PRO A 450 -12.98 -24.05 2.39
C PRO A 450 -13.01 -23.60 3.86
N ASN A 451 -12.74 -24.52 4.79
CA ASN A 451 -12.78 -24.21 6.22
C ASN A 451 -11.63 -23.26 6.61
N GLN A 452 -10.46 -23.41 6.01
CA GLN A 452 -9.33 -22.50 6.23
C GLN A 452 -9.68 -21.05 5.82
N VAL A 453 -10.46 -20.85 4.76
CA VAL A 453 -10.95 -19.52 4.36
C VAL A 453 -11.85 -18.95 5.45
N LEU A 454 -12.89 -19.70 5.87
CA LEU A 454 -13.86 -19.22 6.85
C LEU A 454 -13.22 -18.94 8.21
N GLU A 455 -12.33 -19.82 8.68
CA GLU A 455 -11.55 -19.66 9.91
C GLU A 455 -10.68 -18.39 9.83
N PHE A 456 -9.90 -18.22 8.76
CA PHE A 456 -9.04 -17.05 8.57
C PHE A 456 -9.82 -15.73 8.47
N LEU A 457 -10.93 -15.72 7.73
CA LEU A 457 -11.77 -14.51 7.61
C LEU A 457 -12.38 -14.10 8.95
N ARG A 458 -12.84 -15.07 9.75
CA ARG A 458 -13.41 -14.83 11.08
C ARG A 458 -12.35 -14.37 12.07
N ASP A 459 -11.22 -15.07 12.14
CA ASP A 459 -10.26 -14.94 13.24
C ASP A 459 -9.21 -13.84 13.00
N GLU A 460 -8.83 -13.58 11.74
CA GLU A 460 -7.74 -12.64 11.40
C GLU A 460 -8.23 -11.40 10.65
N VAL A 461 -9.17 -11.55 9.70
CA VAL A 461 -9.61 -10.43 8.85
C VAL A 461 -10.68 -9.58 9.52
N THR A 462 -11.71 -10.21 10.08
CA THR A 462 -12.86 -9.50 10.68
C THR A 462 -12.45 -8.56 11.82
N PRO A 463 -11.56 -8.94 12.77
CA PRO A 463 -11.13 -8.04 13.84
C PRO A 463 -10.46 -6.77 13.32
N VAL A 464 -9.66 -6.88 12.26
CA VAL A 464 -9.00 -5.74 11.61
C VAL A 464 -10.03 -4.84 10.92
N LEU A 465 -10.95 -5.41 10.14
CA LEU A 465 -11.97 -4.64 9.44
C LEU A 465 -12.94 -3.90 10.39
N ASN A 466 -13.19 -4.45 11.58
CA ASN A 466 -14.01 -3.79 12.60
C ASN A 466 -13.44 -2.45 13.05
N GLN A 467 -12.11 -2.29 13.06
CA GLN A 467 -11.44 -1.03 13.41
C GLN A 467 -11.67 0.07 12.36
N TYR A 468 -11.95 -0.33 11.11
CA TYR A 468 -12.14 0.56 9.96
C TYR A 468 -13.58 0.66 9.48
N LYS A 469 -14.56 0.18 10.26
CA LYS A 469 -15.96 -0.02 9.83
C LYS A 469 -16.60 1.21 9.18
N SER A 470 -16.32 2.41 9.69
CA SER A 470 -16.83 3.68 9.15
C SER A 470 -16.31 4.01 7.74
N TYR A 471 -15.19 3.43 7.30
CA TYR A 471 -14.52 3.74 6.04
C TYR A 471 -14.76 2.72 4.91
N LEU A 472 -15.47 1.61 5.18
CA LEU A 472 -15.53 0.46 4.25
C LEU A 472 -16.46 0.65 3.05
N ASN A 473 -17.43 1.57 3.16
CA ASN A 473 -18.49 1.75 2.17
C ASN A 473 -18.09 2.64 0.96
N SER A 474 -16.97 3.36 1.03
CA SER A 474 -16.49 4.19 -0.07
C SER A 474 -16.11 3.34 -1.29
N LYS A 475 -16.45 3.80 -2.50
CA LYS A 475 -16.05 3.17 -3.78
C LYS A 475 -14.69 3.66 -4.22
N ALA A 476 -14.01 2.88 -5.06
CA ALA A 476 -12.76 3.32 -5.68
C ALA A 476 -13.03 4.41 -6.73
N VAL A 477 -12.21 5.45 -6.74
CA VAL A 477 -12.13 6.43 -7.84
C VAL A 477 -10.82 6.15 -8.59
N VAL A 478 -10.91 5.80 -9.87
CA VAL A 478 -9.74 5.55 -10.72
C VAL A 478 -9.63 6.68 -11.73
N ASN A 479 -8.61 7.51 -11.56
CA ASN A 479 -8.27 8.56 -12.51
C ASN A 479 -7.52 7.93 -13.71
N VAL A 480 -7.81 8.42 -14.93
CA VAL A 480 -7.34 7.84 -16.21
C VAL A 480 -6.33 8.71 -16.92
#